data_AF-A0A6A5ASX4-F1
#
_entry.id   AF-A0A6A5ASX4-F1
#
_cell.length_a   1.000
_cell.length_b   1.000
_cell.length_c   1.000
_cell.angle_alpha   90.00
_cell.angle_beta   90.00
_cell.angle_gamma   90.00
#
_symmetry.space_group_name_H-M   'P 1'
#
loop_
_entity.id
_entity.type
_entity.pdbx_description
1 polymer ?
#
loop_
_entity_poly.entity_id
_entity_poly.type
_entity_poly.pdbx_seq_one_letter_code
_entity_poly.pdbx_strand_id
1 'polypeptide(L)'
;MAPIPPPASAAAAQPASRGLNATAVDHAVDVLTSLRERRDSKRQRYSAVARQEDDDDDEAPAPIMDLFIQTRGPTVVHELTNFSPAEFNMLWLDIQPYVNVNWNVGSGRKCQVTGRDMLFMALTSLKHCGSWDVVAAVFKEKPPTFSTRVTGFLTILLPHLKTKYIESVANKYSMDYLTKTGRRF
;
A
#
# COMPACT_ATOMS: atom_id res chain seq x y z
N MET A 1 -14.47 -35.12 67.77
CA MET A 1 -13.97 -33.91 67.08
C MET A 1 -12.81 -34.37 66.21
N ALA A 2 -13.06 -34.66 64.94
CA ALA A 2 -12.08 -35.23 64.01
C ALA A 2 -11.43 -34.11 63.17
N PRO A 3 -10.12 -34.17 62.84
CA PRO A 3 -9.45 -33.12 62.09
C PRO A 3 -9.73 -33.23 60.58
N ILE A 4 -9.88 -32.08 59.95
CA ILE A 4 -10.16 -31.85 58.52
C ILE A 4 -8.89 -32.13 57.70
N PRO A 5 -8.94 -32.81 56.55
CA PRO A 5 -7.77 -33.00 55.69
C PRO A 5 -7.43 -31.72 54.89
N PRO A 6 -6.16 -31.50 54.49
CA PRO A 6 -5.76 -30.31 53.76
C PRO A 6 -6.21 -30.38 52.28
N PRO A 7 -6.36 -29.25 51.58
CA PRO A 7 -6.75 -29.23 50.19
C PRO A 7 -5.60 -29.72 49.30
N ALA A 8 -5.95 -30.52 48.29
CA ALA A 8 -5.02 -30.98 47.27
C ALA A 8 -4.42 -29.78 46.51
N SER A 9 -3.08 -29.76 46.40
CA SER A 9 -2.34 -28.80 45.59
C SER A 9 -2.74 -28.97 44.13
N ALA A 10 -3.40 -27.96 43.57
CA ALA A 10 -3.68 -27.89 42.14
C ALA A 10 -2.33 -27.73 41.40
N ALA A 11 -1.91 -28.78 40.72
CA ALA A 11 -0.78 -28.71 39.80
C ALA A 11 -1.09 -27.63 38.73
N ALA A 12 -0.31 -26.55 38.76
CA ALA A 12 -0.36 -25.52 37.73
C ALA A 12 0.03 -26.15 36.39
N ALA A 13 -0.96 -26.34 35.51
CA ALA A 13 -0.71 -26.69 34.12
C ALA A 13 0.05 -25.53 33.47
N GLN A 14 1.33 -25.74 33.19
CA GLN A 14 2.11 -24.84 32.36
C GLN A 14 1.47 -24.78 30.97
N PRO A 15 1.32 -23.59 30.35
CA PRO A 15 0.82 -23.52 28.99
C PRO A 15 1.85 -24.20 28.08
N ALA A 16 1.45 -25.34 27.50
CA ALA A 16 2.23 -25.98 26.45
C ALA A 16 2.41 -24.98 25.31
N SER A 17 3.60 -24.40 25.18
CA SER A 17 4.00 -23.76 23.94
C SER A 17 3.84 -24.82 22.86
N ARG A 18 2.79 -24.70 22.03
CA ARG A 18 2.64 -25.50 20.81
C ARG A 18 3.86 -25.20 19.96
N GLY A 19 4.88 -26.03 20.13
CA GLY A 19 6.19 -25.84 19.54
C GLY A 19 6.05 -25.84 18.04
N LEU A 20 6.53 -24.75 17.43
CA LEU A 20 6.90 -24.74 16.02
C LEU A 20 7.79 -25.97 15.78
N ASN A 21 7.30 -26.94 15.02
CA ASN A 21 8.04 -28.12 14.61
C ASN A 21 8.43 -27.98 13.13
N ALA A 22 9.46 -28.72 12.71
CA ALA A 22 10.03 -28.60 11.37
C ALA A 22 8.96 -28.74 10.26
N THR A 23 8.03 -29.67 10.43
CA THR A 23 6.93 -29.91 9.49
C THR A 23 5.96 -28.73 9.38
N ALA A 24 5.64 -28.04 10.49
CA ALA A 24 4.82 -26.84 10.46
C ALA A 24 5.55 -25.65 9.80
N VAL A 25 6.88 -25.59 9.94
CA VAL A 25 7.71 -24.57 9.28
C VAL A 25 7.76 -24.82 7.77
N ASP A 26 8.03 -26.04 7.34
CA ASP A 26 8.07 -26.39 5.91
C ASP A 26 6.74 -26.12 5.23
N HIS A 27 5.63 -26.54 5.84
CA HIS A 27 4.30 -26.24 5.33
C HIS A 27 4.03 -24.72 5.24
N ALA A 28 4.46 -23.94 6.24
CA ALA A 28 4.32 -22.50 6.20
C ALA A 28 5.17 -21.86 5.08
N VAL A 29 6.38 -22.37 4.84
CA VAL A 29 7.27 -21.90 3.76
C VAL A 29 6.67 -22.23 2.40
N ASP A 30 6.11 -23.42 2.20
CA ASP A 30 5.43 -23.82 0.95
C ASP A 30 4.19 -22.94 0.69
N VAL A 31 3.40 -22.65 1.72
CA VAL A 31 2.25 -21.73 1.62
C VAL A 31 2.72 -20.33 1.23
N LEU A 32 3.80 -19.82 1.82
CA LEU A 32 4.32 -18.48 1.47
C LEU A 32 4.92 -18.44 0.06
N THR A 33 5.57 -19.51 -0.37
CA THR A 33 6.16 -19.65 -1.70
C THR A 33 5.06 -19.69 -2.77
N SER A 34 4.04 -20.53 -2.58
CA SER A 34 2.88 -20.57 -3.50
C SER A 34 2.10 -19.24 -3.55
N LEU A 35 1.97 -18.53 -2.43
CA LEU A 35 1.37 -17.19 -2.41
C LEU A 35 2.23 -16.16 -3.16
N ARG A 36 3.56 -16.27 -3.09
CA ARG A 36 4.48 -15.43 -3.87
C ARG A 36 4.36 -15.72 -5.36
N GLU A 37 4.43 -16.98 -5.76
CA GLU A 37 4.27 -17.42 -7.15
C GLU A 37 2.92 -17.00 -7.74
N ARG A 38 1.84 -17.09 -6.96
CA ARG A 38 0.52 -16.61 -7.39
C ARG A 38 0.49 -15.10 -7.62
N ARG A 39 1.17 -14.33 -6.76
CA ARG A 39 1.31 -12.87 -6.98
C ARG A 39 2.13 -12.59 -8.22
N ASP A 40 3.27 -13.26 -8.40
CA ASP A 40 4.16 -13.06 -9.55
C ASP A 40 3.49 -13.50 -10.87
N SER A 41 2.74 -14.60 -10.86
CA SER A 41 1.90 -15.03 -11.97
C SER A 41 0.80 -14.02 -12.29
N LYS A 42 0.18 -13.41 -11.26
CA LYS A 42 -0.81 -12.35 -11.45
C LYS A 42 -0.16 -11.10 -12.04
N ARG A 43 1.08 -10.75 -11.65
CA ARG A 43 1.86 -9.65 -12.23
C ARG A 43 2.13 -9.87 -13.72
N GLN A 44 2.49 -11.09 -14.12
CA GLN A 44 2.76 -11.44 -15.53
C GLN A 44 1.51 -11.41 -16.43
N ARG A 45 0.30 -11.54 -15.87
CA ARG A 45 -0.97 -11.43 -16.62
C ARG A 45 -1.28 -10.01 -17.08
N TYR A 46 -0.61 -9.01 -16.53
CA TYR A 46 -0.71 -7.63 -16.99
C TYR A 46 0.48 -7.36 -17.92
N SER A 47 0.20 -7.34 -19.22
CA SER A 47 1.18 -6.90 -20.24
C SER A 47 1.67 -5.49 -19.91
N ALA A 48 2.98 -5.26 -20.06
CA ALA A 48 3.57 -3.92 -20.04
C ALA A 48 3.24 -3.10 -21.31
N VAL A 49 2.59 -3.72 -22.29
CA VAL A 49 2.06 -3.05 -23.46
C VAL A 49 0.73 -2.44 -23.05
N ALA A 50 0.70 -1.11 -22.98
CA ALA A 50 -0.52 -0.32 -22.90
C ALA A 50 -1.55 -0.91 -23.85
N ARG A 51 -2.77 -1.19 -23.36
CA ARG A 51 -3.88 -1.32 -24.31
C ARG A 51 -3.91 0.00 -25.05
N GLN A 52 -3.69 -0.05 -26.36
CA GLN A 52 -3.92 1.07 -27.24
C GLN A 52 -5.44 1.23 -27.32
N GLU A 53 -5.99 1.80 -26.27
CA GLU A 53 -7.30 2.40 -26.27
C GLU A 53 -7.01 3.84 -26.68
N ASP A 54 -7.41 4.18 -27.91
CA ASP A 54 -7.39 5.54 -28.42
C ASP A 54 -8.30 6.38 -27.52
N ASP A 55 -7.74 6.94 -26.46
CA ASP A 55 -8.36 7.96 -25.63
C ASP A 55 -7.30 9.04 -25.43
N ASP A 56 -7.44 10.14 -26.17
CA ASP A 56 -6.71 11.40 -25.98
C ASP A 56 -7.14 12.05 -24.64
N ASP A 57 -7.03 11.32 -23.54
CA ASP A 57 -7.27 11.82 -22.19
C ASP A 57 -5.91 12.02 -21.53
N ASP A 58 -5.41 13.25 -21.69
CA ASP A 58 -4.15 13.81 -21.20
C ASP A 58 -3.55 13.04 -20.02
N GLU A 59 -2.59 12.15 -20.31
CA GLU A 59 -1.70 11.61 -19.30
C GLU A 59 -0.91 12.79 -18.71
N ALA A 60 -1.41 13.33 -17.60
CA ALA A 60 -0.86 14.52 -16.98
C ALA A 60 0.67 14.37 -16.85
N PRO A 61 1.48 15.30 -17.38
CA PRO A 61 2.92 15.14 -17.43
C PRO A 61 3.48 14.80 -16.04
N ALA A 62 4.27 13.73 -15.93
CA ALA A 62 4.92 13.35 -14.68
C ALA A 62 6.44 13.45 -14.85
N PRO A 63 6.97 14.67 -15.08
CA PRO A 63 8.36 14.87 -15.50
C PRO A 63 9.38 14.29 -14.52
N ILE A 64 9.05 14.16 -13.23
CA ILE A 64 9.94 13.52 -12.26
C ILE A 64 9.94 12.01 -12.49
N MET A 65 8.77 11.37 -12.41
CA MET A 65 8.65 9.92 -12.62
C MET A 65 9.19 9.50 -14.00
N ASP A 66 8.88 10.26 -15.04
CA ASP A 66 9.32 10.03 -16.41
C ASP A 66 10.84 10.12 -16.54
N LEU A 67 11.50 11.05 -15.83
CA LEU A 67 12.96 11.14 -15.81
C LEU A 67 13.61 9.89 -15.19
N PHE A 68 13.03 9.34 -14.11
CA PHE A 68 13.52 8.09 -13.53
C PHE A 68 13.35 6.93 -14.52
N ILE A 69 12.20 6.82 -15.17
CA ILE A 69 11.91 5.79 -16.16
C ILE A 69 12.84 5.91 -17.37
N GLN A 70 13.06 7.11 -17.89
CA GLN A 70 13.96 7.36 -19.02
C GLN A 70 15.40 6.98 -18.68
N THR A 71 15.83 7.20 -17.43
CA THR A 71 17.22 6.96 -17.01
C THR A 71 17.50 5.50 -16.63
N ARG A 72 16.55 4.80 -16.00
CA ARG A 72 16.75 3.46 -15.40
C ARG A 72 15.85 2.38 -15.98
N GLY A 73 14.94 2.73 -16.89
CA GLY A 73 13.89 1.86 -17.39
C GLY A 73 12.68 1.81 -16.44
N PRO A 74 11.57 1.19 -16.88
CA PRO A 74 10.30 1.20 -16.16
C PRO A 74 10.32 0.41 -14.84
N THR A 75 11.26 -0.53 -14.65
CA THR A 75 11.37 -1.32 -13.40
C THR A 75 11.67 -0.47 -12.18
N VAL A 76 12.27 0.72 -12.38
CA VAL A 76 12.59 1.68 -11.31
C VAL A 76 11.36 2.08 -10.48
N VAL A 77 10.16 2.08 -11.08
CA VAL A 77 8.92 2.39 -10.37
C VAL A 77 8.66 1.38 -9.27
N HIS A 78 8.84 0.09 -9.58
CA HIS A 78 8.70 -0.98 -8.59
C HIS A 78 9.83 -0.97 -7.56
N GLU A 79 11.06 -0.72 -8.02
CA GLU A 79 12.23 -0.60 -7.15
C GLU A 79 12.07 0.54 -6.13
N LEU A 80 11.36 1.62 -6.46
CA LEU A 80 11.15 2.76 -5.57
C LEU A 80 9.81 2.75 -4.82
N THR A 81 8.76 2.08 -5.30
CA THR A 81 7.40 2.19 -4.69
C THR A 81 6.76 0.87 -4.24
N ASN A 82 7.32 -0.29 -4.60
CA ASN A 82 6.69 -1.62 -4.49
C ASN A 82 5.51 -1.88 -5.44
N PHE A 83 5.15 -0.93 -6.29
CA PHE A 83 4.14 -1.10 -7.34
C PHE A 83 4.81 -1.33 -8.67
N SER A 84 4.35 -2.31 -9.45
CA SER A 84 4.71 -2.37 -10.87
C SER A 84 4.23 -1.08 -11.57
N PRO A 85 4.82 -0.70 -12.73
CA PRO A 85 4.32 0.45 -13.49
C PRO A 85 2.81 0.39 -13.77
N ALA A 86 2.29 -0.80 -14.09
CA ALA A 86 0.86 -1.01 -14.31
C ALA A 86 0.04 -0.87 -13.02
N GLU A 87 0.50 -1.41 -11.90
CA GLU A 87 -0.20 -1.26 -10.61
C GLU A 87 -0.19 0.20 -10.14
N PHE A 88 0.91 0.91 -10.36
CA PHE A 88 1.02 2.34 -10.10
C PHE A 88 0.03 3.12 -10.97
N ASN A 89 -0.06 2.82 -12.27
CA ASN A 89 -1.00 3.51 -13.15
C ASN A 89 -2.45 3.26 -12.76
N MET A 90 -2.81 2.01 -12.42
CA MET A 90 -4.14 1.67 -11.92
C MET A 90 -4.47 2.42 -10.62
N LEU A 91 -3.51 2.52 -9.70
CA LEU A 91 -3.69 3.30 -8.47
C LEU A 91 -3.87 4.79 -8.79
N TRP A 92 -3.05 5.34 -9.70
CA TRP A 92 -3.12 6.74 -10.10
C TRP A 92 -4.48 7.07 -10.72
N LEU A 93 -4.94 6.31 -11.73
CA LEU A 93 -6.25 6.51 -12.37
C LEU A 93 -7.40 6.47 -11.35
N ASP A 94 -7.31 5.60 -10.35
CA ASP A 94 -8.33 5.45 -9.33
C ASP A 94 -8.42 6.63 -8.35
N ILE A 95 -7.30 7.32 -8.10
CA ILE A 95 -7.24 8.45 -7.14
C ILE A 95 -7.14 9.82 -7.83
N GLN A 96 -6.78 9.88 -9.12
CA GLN A 96 -6.54 11.09 -9.89
C GLN A 96 -7.70 12.08 -9.80
N PRO A 97 -8.98 11.69 -9.93
CA PRO A 97 -10.09 12.63 -9.81
C PRO A 97 -10.13 13.33 -8.44
N TYR A 98 -9.83 12.58 -7.37
CA TYR A 98 -9.79 13.13 -6.02
C TYR A 98 -8.58 14.04 -5.83
N VAL A 99 -7.39 13.62 -6.28
CA VAL A 99 -6.17 14.41 -6.19
C VAL A 99 -6.31 15.74 -6.94
N ASN A 100 -6.86 15.74 -8.16
CA ASN A 100 -7.02 16.96 -8.97
C ASN A 100 -7.90 18.03 -8.31
N VAL A 101 -8.85 17.63 -7.45
CA VAL A 101 -9.77 18.55 -6.77
C VAL A 101 -9.28 18.97 -5.39
N ASN A 102 -8.45 18.16 -4.73
CA ASN A 102 -8.09 18.37 -3.31
C ASN A 102 -6.62 18.73 -3.10
N TRP A 103 -5.74 18.40 -4.05
CA TRP A 103 -4.32 18.72 -3.96
C TRP A 103 -4.03 20.12 -4.50
N ASN A 104 -3.16 20.87 -3.82
CA ASN A 104 -2.67 22.18 -4.26
C ASN A 104 -3.76 23.28 -4.38
N VAL A 105 -4.94 23.05 -3.82
CA VAL A 105 -6.02 24.07 -3.76
C VAL A 105 -5.75 25.07 -2.64
N GLY A 106 -5.96 26.37 -2.91
CA GLY A 106 -5.89 27.44 -1.92
C GLY A 106 -4.48 27.87 -1.49
N SER A 107 -3.40 27.22 -1.97
CA SER A 107 -2.04 27.50 -1.50
C SER A 107 -1.43 28.84 -1.98
N GLY A 108 -2.12 29.61 -2.84
CA GLY A 108 -1.66 30.90 -3.41
C GLY A 108 -0.44 30.80 -4.34
N ARG A 109 0.46 29.85 -4.09
CA ARG A 109 1.63 29.48 -4.90
C ARG A 109 1.41 28.05 -5.40
N LYS A 110 1.35 27.87 -6.72
CA LYS A 110 1.24 26.53 -7.32
C LYS A 110 2.48 25.72 -6.96
N CYS A 111 2.30 24.57 -6.29
CA CYS A 111 3.35 23.54 -6.21
C CYS A 111 3.78 23.16 -7.64
N GLN A 112 5.09 23.12 -7.92
CA GLN A 112 5.61 22.77 -9.26
C GLN A 112 5.55 21.27 -9.56
N VAL A 113 5.23 20.44 -8.55
CA VAL A 113 5.17 18.99 -8.70
C VAL A 113 3.74 18.56 -8.94
N THR A 114 3.54 17.75 -9.97
CA THR A 114 2.23 17.23 -10.36
C THR A 114 1.67 16.28 -9.32
N GLY A 115 0.36 16.02 -9.34
CA GLY A 115 -0.25 15.06 -8.42
C GLY A 115 0.34 13.65 -8.57
N ARG A 116 0.66 13.26 -9.80
CA ARG A 116 1.25 11.96 -10.14
C ARG A 116 2.69 11.84 -9.65
N ASP A 117 3.50 12.86 -9.89
CA ASP A 117 4.86 12.92 -9.33
C ASP A 117 4.83 12.92 -7.80
N MET A 118 3.85 13.60 -7.18
CA MET A 118 3.71 13.55 -5.74
C MET A 118 3.31 12.18 -5.21
N LEU A 119 2.45 11.45 -5.90
CA LEU A 119 2.16 10.06 -5.56
C LEU A 119 3.45 9.22 -5.61
N PHE A 120 4.23 9.36 -6.67
CA PHE A 120 5.51 8.66 -6.84
C PHE A 120 6.51 8.99 -5.71
N MET A 121 6.70 10.28 -5.40
CA MET A 121 7.57 10.76 -4.32
C MET A 121 7.09 10.29 -2.94
N ALA A 122 5.78 10.31 -2.69
CA ALA A 122 5.21 9.87 -1.42
C ALA A 122 5.36 8.36 -1.21
N LEU A 123 5.05 7.53 -2.23
CA LEU A 123 5.23 6.08 -2.15
C LEU A 123 6.71 5.71 -2.02
N THR A 124 7.60 6.44 -2.69
CA THR A 124 9.06 6.27 -2.53
C THR A 124 9.49 6.54 -1.09
N SER A 125 8.98 7.62 -0.50
CA SER A 125 9.26 7.97 0.90
C SER A 125 8.76 6.90 1.87
N LEU A 126 7.54 6.38 1.65
CA LEU A 126 6.93 5.34 2.48
C LEU A 126 7.62 3.98 2.33
N LYS A 127 8.16 3.65 1.15
CA LYS A 127 8.93 2.41 0.97
C LYS A 127 10.24 2.45 1.73
N HIS A 128 10.97 3.55 1.62
CA HIS A 128 12.35 3.66 2.08
C HIS A 128 12.49 4.21 3.51
N CYS A 129 11.38 4.43 4.21
CA CYS A 129 11.27 4.84 5.63
C CYS A 129 12.62 5.12 6.30
N GLY A 130 13.05 6.38 6.23
CA GLY A 130 14.33 6.83 6.74
C GLY A 130 14.32 8.34 6.94
N SER A 131 15.48 8.92 7.26
CA SER A 131 15.61 10.38 7.41
C SER A 131 15.19 11.10 6.13
N TRP A 132 14.42 12.18 6.27
CA TRP A 132 13.96 13.00 5.14
C TRP A 132 15.12 13.46 4.25
N ASP A 133 16.31 13.63 4.81
CA ASP A 133 17.53 14.01 4.07
C ASP A 133 17.89 13.02 2.96
N VAL A 134 17.73 11.72 3.22
CA VAL A 134 18.09 10.66 2.26
C VAL A 134 17.13 10.65 1.08
N VAL A 135 15.82 10.63 1.36
CA VAL A 135 14.81 10.56 0.30
C VAL A 135 14.72 11.89 -0.46
N ALA A 136 14.85 13.03 0.22
CA ALA A 136 14.84 14.33 -0.44
C ALA A 136 16.03 14.50 -1.40
N ALA A 137 17.21 13.95 -1.06
CA ALA A 137 18.38 13.97 -1.93
C ALA A 137 18.15 13.21 -3.25
N VAL A 138 17.38 12.11 -3.23
CA VAL A 138 17.00 11.35 -4.45
C VAL A 138 16.26 12.25 -5.44
N PHE A 139 15.40 13.14 -4.93
CA PHE A 139 14.61 14.07 -5.73
C PHE A 139 15.23 15.47 -5.88
N LYS A 140 16.47 15.67 -5.40
CA LYS A 140 17.17 16.97 -5.38
C LYS A 140 16.36 18.10 -4.70
N GLU A 141 15.58 17.75 -3.69
CA GLU A 141 14.74 18.68 -2.92
C GLU A 141 15.36 18.99 -1.56
N LYS A 142 15.01 20.14 -0.98
CA LYS A 142 15.41 20.47 0.39
C LYS A 142 14.60 19.60 1.37
N PRO A 143 15.22 18.94 2.37
CA PRO A 143 14.52 18.00 3.26
C PRO A 143 13.29 18.57 3.96
N PRO A 144 13.30 19.80 4.52
CA PRO A 144 12.10 20.40 5.12
C PRO A 144 10.97 20.59 4.11
N THR A 145 11.28 21.07 2.91
CA THR A 145 10.31 21.29 1.83
C THR A 145 9.71 19.98 1.35
N PHE A 146 10.54 18.96 1.15
CA PHE A 146 10.13 17.64 0.74
C PHE A 146 9.21 16.98 1.78
N SER A 147 9.61 17.01 3.05
CA SER A 147 8.82 16.47 4.17
C SER A 147 7.44 17.13 4.27
N THR A 148 7.37 18.46 4.24
CA THR A 148 6.10 19.18 4.27
C THR A 148 5.21 18.80 3.08
N ARG A 149 5.78 18.67 1.87
CA ARG A 149 5.01 18.33 0.67
C ARG A 149 4.47 16.91 0.71
N VAL A 150 5.31 15.93 1.04
CA VAL A 150 4.90 14.52 1.17
C VAL A 150 3.85 14.37 2.27
N THR A 151 4.08 14.96 3.44
CA THR A 151 3.14 14.88 4.56
C THR A 151 1.81 15.58 4.25
N GLY A 152 1.85 16.74 3.58
CA GLY A 152 0.64 17.44 3.13
C GLY A 152 -0.16 16.60 2.14
N PHE A 153 0.53 15.96 1.18
CA PHE A 153 -0.11 15.07 0.20
C PHE A 153 -0.74 13.84 0.87
N LEU A 154 -0.05 13.22 1.83
CA LEU A 154 -0.59 12.09 2.57
C LEU A 154 -1.78 12.49 3.45
N THR A 155 -1.75 13.68 4.07
CA THR A 155 -2.86 14.17 4.90
C THR A 155 -4.16 14.28 4.11
N ILE A 156 -4.12 14.74 2.85
CA ILE A 156 -5.33 14.82 2.00
C ILE A 156 -5.71 13.46 1.43
N LEU A 157 -4.73 12.62 1.08
CA LEU A 157 -5.00 11.36 0.37
C LEU A 157 -5.43 10.22 1.30
N LEU A 158 -4.87 10.12 2.50
CA LEU A 158 -5.11 9.00 3.43
C LEU A 158 -6.59 8.81 3.80
N PRO A 159 -7.37 9.85 4.13
CA PRO A 159 -8.80 9.69 4.41
C PRO A 159 -9.56 9.10 3.21
N HIS A 160 -9.26 9.57 2.00
CA HIS A 160 -9.89 9.06 0.78
C HIS A 160 -9.59 7.58 0.56
N LEU A 161 -8.31 7.20 0.68
CA LEU A 161 -7.89 5.80 0.55
C LEU A 161 -8.55 4.91 1.61
N LYS A 162 -8.61 5.37 2.86
CA LYS A 162 -9.26 4.63 3.96
C LYS A 162 -10.74 4.40 3.67
N THR A 163 -11.48 5.45 3.29
CA THR A 163 -12.90 5.31 3.00
C THR A 163 -13.16 4.39 1.81
N LYS A 164 -12.34 4.49 0.75
CA LYS A 164 -12.52 3.72 -0.48
C LYS A 164 -12.12 2.25 -0.33
N TYR A 165 -10.96 1.97 0.25
CA TYR A 165 -10.38 0.63 0.28
C TYR A 165 -10.66 -0.14 1.58
N ILE A 166 -10.95 0.55 2.69
CA ILE A 166 -11.20 -0.10 3.99
C ILE A 166 -12.69 -0.05 4.31
N GLU A 167 -13.25 1.14 4.46
CA GLU A 167 -14.62 1.31 4.98
C GLU A 167 -15.67 0.82 3.98
N SER A 168 -15.55 1.20 2.69
CA SER A 168 -16.49 0.76 1.65
C SER A 168 -16.45 -0.76 1.43
N VAL A 169 -15.25 -1.36 1.51
CA VAL A 169 -15.08 -2.80 1.41
C VAL A 169 -15.66 -3.51 2.64
N ALA A 170 -15.37 -3.02 3.84
CA ALA A 170 -15.92 -3.57 5.09
C ALA A 170 -17.45 -3.54 5.08
N ASN A 171 -18.05 -2.44 4.60
CA ASN A 171 -19.51 -2.32 4.50
C ASN A 171 -20.11 -3.32 3.49
N LYS A 172 -19.49 -3.48 2.32
CA LYS A 172 -19.94 -4.40 1.26
C LYS A 172 -19.93 -5.86 1.71
N TYR A 173 -18.99 -6.25 2.54
CA TYR A 173 -18.87 -7.62 3.07
C TYR A 173 -19.35 -7.76 4.51
N SER A 174 -20.06 -6.75 5.04
CA SER A 174 -20.64 -6.84 6.38
C SER A 174 -21.73 -7.91 6.39
N MET A 175 -21.77 -8.70 7.48
CA MET A 175 -22.79 -9.74 7.65
C MET A 175 -24.21 -9.17 7.58
N ASP A 176 -24.40 -7.93 8.05
CA ASP A 176 -25.67 -7.21 7.95
C ASP A 176 -26.08 -6.96 6.49
N TYR A 177 -25.17 -6.45 5.65
CA TYR A 177 -25.43 -6.23 4.23
C TYR A 177 -25.66 -7.55 3.47
N LEU A 178 -24.86 -8.59 3.74
CA LEU A 178 -25.02 -9.90 3.10
C LEU A 178 -26.33 -10.58 3.49
N THR A 179 -26.75 -10.44 4.76
CA THR A 179 -28.05 -10.94 5.25
C THR A 179 -29.21 -10.21 4.59
N LYS A 180 -29.11 -8.88 4.45
CA LYS A 180 -30.13 -8.05 3.77
C LYS A 180 -30.21 -8.31 2.27
N THR A 181 -29.10 -8.67 1.63
CA THR A 181 -29.03 -8.94 0.18
C THR A 181 -29.20 -10.42 -0.19
N GLY A 182 -29.51 -11.27 0.78
CA GLY A 182 -29.82 -12.69 0.55
C GLY A 182 -28.62 -13.54 0.10
N ARG A 183 -27.39 -13.03 0.21
CA ARG A 183 -26.17 -13.77 -0.13
C ARG A 183 -25.67 -14.48 1.12
N ARG A 184 -25.96 -15.79 1.25
CA ARG A 184 -25.43 -16.65 2.32
C ARG A 184 -24.25 -17.48 1.80
N PHE A 185 -23.29 -17.75 2.68
CA PHE A 185 -22.15 -18.62 2.43
C PHE A 185 -22.58 -20.09 2.39
#